data_AF-A0A965UN20-F1
#
_entry.id   AF-A0A965UN20-F1
#
_cell.length_a   1.000
_cell.length_b   1.000
_cell.length_c   1.000
_cell.angle_alpha   90.00
_cell.angle_beta   90.00
_cell.angle_gamma   90.00
#
_symmetry.space_group_name_H-M   'P 1'
#
loop_
_entity.id
_entity.type
_entity.pdbx_description
1 polymer ?
#
loop_
_entity_poly.entity_id
_entity_poly.type
_entity_poly.pdbx_seq_one_letter_code
_entity_poly.pdbx_strand_id
1 'polypeptide(L)'
;MRRTVSTACKSFQSLLASVWASGSTYAEMTSFLGVSRDQIIRLRDRLHLPLRLDRSKRKKGPRHGDPTPAQIRQQCAAIRAKHLADRLAEPADKAYRKSENDFIRFRFDASQERGDDPIEGLIDGMRDE
;
A
#
# COMPACT_ATOMS: atom_id res chain seq x y z
N MET A 1 14.70 -29.12 31.22
CA MET A 1 14.19 -30.22 30.35
C MET A 1 14.45 -29.89 28.88
N ARG A 2 15.49 -30.49 28.27
CA ARG A 2 15.78 -30.34 26.84
C ARG A 2 14.94 -31.37 26.08
N ARG A 3 13.86 -30.92 25.44
CA ARG A 3 13.00 -31.79 24.62
C ARG A 3 13.76 -32.18 23.35
N THR A 4 14.14 -33.44 23.23
CA THR A 4 14.56 -34.09 21.99
C THR A 4 13.34 -34.16 21.06
N VAL A 5 13.33 -33.38 19.97
CA VAL A 5 12.27 -33.48 18.97
C VAL A 5 12.90 -33.54 17.57
N SER A 6 12.80 -34.74 16.99
CA SER A 6 12.89 -35.10 15.58
C SER A 6 14.08 -34.55 14.78
N THR A 7 15.16 -35.33 14.72
CA THR A 7 16.04 -35.31 13.54
C THR A 7 15.22 -35.75 12.34
N ALA A 8 14.68 -34.80 11.56
CA ALA A 8 14.19 -35.12 10.23
C ALA A 8 15.28 -35.94 9.50
N CYS A 9 14.88 -37.00 8.80
CA CYS A 9 15.83 -37.87 8.12
C CYS A 9 16.74 -37.03 7.20
N LYS A 10 18.02 -37.42 7.08
CA LYS A 10 19.00 -36.66 6.28
C LYS A 10 18.50 -36.40 4.86
N SER A 11 17.74 -37.34 4.29
CA SER A 11 17.10 -37.21 2.97
C SER A 11 16.05 -36.08 2.92
N PHE A 12 15.26 -35.90 3.97
CA PHE A 12 14.31 -34.79 4.05
C PHE A 12 15.04 -33.44 4.15
N GLN A 13 16.13 -33.38 4.92
CA GLN A 13 16.93 -32.16 5.04
C GLN A 13 17.55 -31.76 3.70
N SER A 14 18.09 -32.73 2.94
CA SER A 14 18.64 -32.48 1.61
C SER A 14 17.56 -32.07 0.59
N LEU A 15 16.39 -32.70 0.66
CA LEU A 15 15.24 -32.34 -0.18
C LEU A 15 14.74 -30.93 0.13
N LEU A 16 14.64 -30.57 1.41
CA LEU A 16 14.28 -29.22 1.81
C LEU A 16 15.31 -28.21 1.30
N ALA A 17 16.61 -28.50 1.39
CA ALA A 17 17.66 -27.61 0.89
C ALA A 17 17.58 -27.38 -0.63
N SER A 18 17.27 -28.43 -1.42
CA SER A 18 17.13 -28.29 -2.87
C SER A 18 15.91 -27.47 -3.26
N VAL A 19 14.75 -27.73 -2.64
CA VAL A 19 13.52 -26.94 -2.86
C VAL A 19 13.65 -25.52 -2.30
N TRP A 20 14.49 -25.32 -1.28
CA TRP A 20 14.78 -23.99 -0.77
C TRP A 20 15.59 -23.17 -1.77
N ALA A 21 16.60 -23.79 -2.38
CA ALA A 21 17.46 -23.17 -3.38
C ALA A 21 16.73 -22.89 -4.71
N SER A 22 15.70 -23.68 -5.05
CA SER A 22 14.94 -23.51 -6.30
C SER A 22 14.15 -22.20 -6.40
N GLY A 23 13.92 -21.51 -5.29
CA GLY A 23 13.09 -20.30 -5.31
C GLY A 23 11.58 -20.57 -5.20
N SER A 24 11.13 -21.80 -4.93
CA SER A 24 9.71 -22.17 -4.75
C SER A 24 8.99 -21.48 -3.58
N THR A 25 7.76 -21.01 -3.73
CA THR A 25 7.06 -20.27 -2.66
C THR A 25 6.80 -21.11 -1.39
N TYR A 26 6.46 -20.47 -0.27
CA TYR A 26 6.09 -21.22 0.94
C TYR A 26 4.89 -22.13 0.72
N ALA A 27 3.90 -21.68 -0.06
CA ALA A 27 2.73 -22.50 -0.40
C ALA A 27 3.14 -23.75 -1.20
N GLU A 28 3.99 -23.58 -2.21
CA GLU A 28 4.55 -24.70 -2.98
C GLU A 28 5.33 -25.67 -2.11
N MET A 29 6.20 -25.16 -1.22
CA MET A 29 6.97 -26.00 -0.31
C MET A 29 6.09 -26.78 0.67
N THR A 30 5.06 -26.16 1.23
CA THR A 30 4.14 -26.83 2.15
C THR A 30 3.33 -27.91 1.44
N SER A 31 2.88 -27.64 0.21
CA SER A 31 2.14 -28.62 -0.59
C SER A 31 3.02 -29.78 -1.06
N PHE A 32 4.25 -29.50 -1.48
CA PHE A 32 5.18 -30.51 -1.98
C PHE A 32 5.73 -31.42 -0.86
N LEU A 33 6.10 -30.83 0.28
CA LEU A 33 6.71 -31.55 1.38
C LEU A 33 5.68 -32.09 2.40
N GLY A 34 4.41 -31.69 2.27
CA GLY A 34 3.34 -32.11 3.17
C GLY A 34 3.51 -31.63 4.62
N VAL A 35 4.28 -30.55 4.83
CA VAL A 35 4.57 -30.00 6.16
C VAL A 35 3.99 -28.60 6.32
N SER A 36 3.74 -28.19 7.56
CA SER A 36 3.22 -26.86 7.84
C SER A 36 4.29 -25.79 7.63
N ARG A 37 3.85 -24.55 7.36
CA ARG A 37 4.74 -23.41 7.19
C ARG A 37 5.65 -23.19 8.40
N ASP A 38 5.11 -23.37 9.60
CA ASP A 38 5.85 -23.22 10.87
C ASP A 38 6.97 -24.26 11.00
N GLN A 39 6.71 -25.51 10.61
CA GLN A 39 7.71 -26.56 10.61
C GLN A 39 8.84 -26.25 9.63
N ILE A 40 8.51 -25.76 8.43
CA ILE A 40 9.49 -25.32 7.44
C ILE A 40 10.37 -24.19 7.99
N ILE A 41 9.79 -23.20 8.67
CA ILE A 41 10.54 -22.07 9.26
C ILE A 41 11.49 -22.55 10.36
N ARG A 42 11.03 -23.42 11.26
CA ARG A 42 11.89 -24.00 12.32
C ARG A 42 13.02 -24.85 11.73
N LEU A 43 12.74 -25.61 10.67
CA LEU A 43 13.75 -26.40 9.97
C LEU A 43 14.75 -25.54 9.23
N ARG A 44 14.30 -24.45 8.58
CA ARG A 44 15.20 -23.43 8.00
C ARG A 44 16.20 -22.94 9.05
N ASP A 45 15.72 -22.55 10.22
CA ASP A 45 16.57 -22.00 11.29
C ASP A 45 17.56 -23.03 11.82
N ARG A 46 17.11 -24.28 11.95
CA ARG A 46 17.96 -25.40 12.40
C ARG A 46 19.02 -25.80 11.37
N LEU A 47 18.71 -25.71 10.07
CA LEU A 47 19.60 -26.05 8.97
C LEU A 47 20.42 -24.84 8.47
N HIS A 48 20.24 -23.66 9.08
CA HIS A 48 20.88 -22.41 8.69
C HIS A 48 20.71 -22.06 7.20
N LEU A 49 19.53 -22.35 6.63
CA LEU A 49 19.23 -22.02 5.24
C LEU A 49 19.08 -20.50 5.05
N PRO A 50 19.47 -19.94 3.89
CA PRO A 50 19.45 -18.50 3.66
C PRO A 50 18.04 -17.92 3.72
N LEU A 51 17.90 -16.70 4.23
CA LEU A 51 16.64 -15.96 4.22
C LEU A 51 16.22 -15.64 2.79
N ARG A 52 15.08 -16.18 2.35
CA ARG A 52 14.54 -15.99 0.99
C ARG A 52 14.21 -14.55 0.65
N LEU A 53 13.78 -13.80 1.67
CA LEU A 53 13.43 -12.38 1.57
C LEU A 53 14.28 -11.60 2.55
N ASP A 54 15.59 -11.74 2.41
CA ASP A 54 16.55 -11.01 3.23
C ASP A 54 16.32 -9.50 3.07
N ARG A 55 15.79 -8.89 4.14
CA ARG A 55 15.47 -7.47 4.18
C ARG A 55 16.74 -6.62 4.12
N SER A 56 17.88 -7.16 4.53
CA SER A 56 19.17 -6.44 4.46
C SER A 56 19.59 -6.16 3.01
N LYS A 57 19.25 -7.08 2.09
CA LYS A 57 19.51 -6.93 0.65
C LYS A 57 18.53 -5.97 -0.04
N ARG A 58 17.44 -5.59 0.62
CA ARG A 58 16.45 -4.62 0.11
C ARG A 58 16.87 -3.19 0.42
N LYS A 59 18.13 -2.84 0.13
CA LYS A 59 18.59 -1.46 0.27
C LYS A 59 17.86 -0.64 -0.79
N LYS A 60 16.94 0.23 -0.35
CA LYS A 60 16.30 1.20 -1.23
C LYS A 60 17.40 2.11 -1.80
N GLY A 61 17.30 2.43 -3.09
CA GLY A 61 18.19 3.40 -3.72
C GLY A 61 18.13 4.78 -3.04
N PRO A 62 19.03 5.70 -3.42
CA PRO A 62 18.95 7.08 -2.94
C PRO A 62 17.56 7.63 -3.23
N ARG A 63 16.95 8.29 -2.22
CA ARG A 63 15.71 9.02 -2.43
C ARG A 63 15.99 10.15 -3.41
N HIS A 64 15.04 10.43 -4.31
CA HIS A 64 15.11 11.67 -5.08
C HIS A 64 15.07 12.86 -4.10
N GLY A 65 15.87 13.89 -4.38
CA GLY A 65 15.84 15.11 -3.60
C GLY A 65 14.48 15.80 -3.73
N ASP A 66 14.07 16.48 -2.66
CA ASP A 66 12.83 17.23 -2.68
C ASP A 66 12.91 18.36 -3.72
N PRO A 67 11.84 18.58 -4.51
CA PRO A 67 11.83 19.62 -5.51
C PRO A 67 11.96 21.00 -4.85
N THR A 68 12.78 21.86 -5.45
CA THR A 68 12.89 23.25 -4.98
C THR A 68 11.56 23.99 -5.17
N PRO A 69 11.28 25.04 -4.37
CA PRO A 69 10.06 25.84 -4.55
C PRO A 69 9.90 26.40 -5.96
N ALA A 70 11.00 26.70 -6.67
CA ALA A 70 10.98 27.15 -8.05
C ALA A 70 10.51 26.05 -9.02
N GLN A 71 10.99 24.82 -8.85
CA GLN A 71 10.56 23.67 -9.65
C GLN A 71 9.09 23.34 -9.43
N ILE A 72 8.60 23.44 -8.18
CA ILE A 72 7.18 23.26 -7.87
C ILE A 72 6.34 24.29 -8.63
N ARG A 73 6.72 25.59 -8.57
CA ARG A 73 6.01 26.65 -9.30
C ARG A 73 5.97 26.39 -10.81
N GLN A 74 7.09 25.96 -11.39
CA GLN A 74 7.18 25.64 -12.82
C GLN A 74 6.26 24.46 -13.18
N GLN A 75 6.26 23.39 -12.38
CA GLN A 75 5.40 22.23 -12.59
C GLN A 75 3.92 22.60 -12.46
N CYS A 76 3.54 23.38 -11.45
CA CYS A 76 2.18 23.89 -11.29
C CYS A 76 1.75 24.77 -12.48
N ALA A 77 2.65 25.60 -13.02
CA ALA A 77 2.37 26.38 -14.22
C ALA A 77 2.14 25.49 -15.45
N ALA A 78 2.98 24.46 -15.64
CA ALA A 78 2.83 23.51 -16.74
C ALA A 78 1.51 22.71 -16.64
N ILE A 79 1.14 22.24 -15.45
CA ILE A 79 -0.13 21.54 -15.21
C ILE A 79 -1.33 22.45 -15.53
N ARG A 80 -1.29 23.71 -15.07
CA ARG A 80 -2.35 24.68 -15.36
C ARG A 80 -2.46 24.97 -16.86
N ALA A 81 -1.34 25.15 -17.55
CA ALA A 81 -1.33 25.38 -18.99
C ALA A 81 -1.93 24.20 -19.76
N LYS A 82 -1.58 22.97 -19.36
CA LYS A 82 -2.18 21.75 -19.92
C LYS A 82 -3.70 21.71 -19.72
N HIS A 83 -4.16 21.95 -18.49
CA HIS A 83 -5.60 21.97 -18.21
C HIS A 83 -6.37 23.04 -18.98
N LEU A 84 -5.79 24.22 -19.16
CA LEU A 84 -6.41 25.26 -19.98
C LEU A 84 -6.47 24.86 -21.46
N ALA A 85 -5.40 24.26 -21.99
CA ALA A 85 -5.40 23.74 -23.35
C ALA A 85 -6.46 22.64 -23.55
N ASP A 86 -6.55 21.71 -22.61
CA ASP A 86 -7.56 20.64 -22.63
C ASP A 86 -8.99 21.21 -22.61
N ARG A 87 -9.25 22.26 -21.80
CA ARG A 87 -10.55 22.95 -21.75
C ARG A 87 -10.88 23.68 -23.05
N LEU A 88 -9.90 24.32 -23.67
CA LEU A 88 -10.11 25.04 -24.94
C LEU A 88 -10.33 24.08 -26.11
N ALA A 89 -9.71 22.90 -26.07
CA ALA A 89 -9.89 21.84 -27.07
C ALA A 89 -11.16 21.01 -26.84
N GLU A 90 -11.89 21.25 -25.76
CA GLU A 90 -13.09 20.47 -25.44
C GLU A 90 -14.23 20.81 -26.40
N PRO A 91 -14.82 19.82 -27.11
CA PRO A 91 -15.94 20.07 -28.00
C PRO A 91 -17.17 20.54 -27.20
N ALA A 92 -17.88 21.54 -27.71
CA ALA A 92 -19.05 22.12 -27.04
C ALA A 92 -20.18 21.11 -26.79
N ASP A 93 -20.23 20.04 -27.59
CA ASP A 93 -21.27 19.00 -27.53
C ASP A 93 -20.96 17.87 -26.56
N LYS A 94 -19.92 18.02 -25.72
CA LYS A 94 -19.54 16.98 -24.77
C LYS A 94 -20.61 16.84 -23.69
N ALA A 95 -21.49 15.85 -23.88
CA ALA A 95 -22.49 15.47 -22.90
C ALA A 95 -21.79 14.80 -21.70
N TYR A 96 -21.60 15.57 -20.63
CA TYR A 96 -21.24 15.01 -19.33
C TYR A 96 -22.37 14.08 -18.90
N ARG A 97 -22.07 12.79 -18.77
CA ARG A 97 -23.03 11.81 -18.27
C ARG A 97 -23.34 12.16 -16.81
N LYS A 98 -24.39 12.95 -16.58
CA LYS A 98 -25.00 13.08 -15.25
C LYS A 98 -25.51 11.70 -14.90
N SER A 99 -24.82 11.00 -14.01
CA SER A 99 -25.36 9.79 -13.43
C SER A 99 -26.58 10.17 -12.60
N GLU A 100 -27.77 9.90 -13.12
CA GLU A 100 -29.04 10.17 -12.41
C GLU A 100 -29.11 9.43 -11.06
N ASN A 101 -28.32 8.36 -10.88
CA ASN A 101 -28.33 7.49 -9.71
C ASN A 101 -27.12 7.63 -8.78
N ASP A 102 -26.09 8.37 -9.15
CA ASP A 102 -24.85 8.49 -8.37
C ASP A 102 -24.76 9.88 -7.74
N PHE A 103 -25.76 10.21 -6.92
CA PHE A 103 -25.53 11.17 -5.86
C PHE A 103 -24.58 10.48 -4.89
N ILE A 104 -23.29 10.83 -4.93
CA ILE A 104 -22.41 10.62 -3.79
C ILE A 104 -23.06 11.39 -2.65
N ARG A 105 -23.88 10.68 -1.85
CA ARG A 105 -24.33 11.16 -0.55
C ARG A 105 -23.07 11.24 0.27
N PHE A 106 -22.42 12.38 0.25
CA PHE A 106 -21.55 12.77 1.34
C PHE A 106 -22.41 12.65 2.58
N ARG A 107 -22.19 11.60 3.34
CA ARG A 107 -22.75 11.45 4.67
C ARG A 107 -22.06 12.53 5.49
N PHE A 108 -22.58 13.74 5.39
CA PHE A 108 -22.43 14.70 6.45
C PHE A 108 -23.24 14.07 7.57
N ASP A 109 -22.57 13.31 8.44
CA ASP A 109 -23.16 12.88 9.70
C ASP A 109 -23.49 14.18 10.43
N ALA A 110 -24.69 14.69 10.15
CA ALA A 110 -25.28 15.79 10.83
C ALA A 110 -25.33 15.36 12.29
N SER A 111 -24.52 16.03 13.10
CA SER A 111 -24.73 16.20 14.53
C SER A 111 -26.13 16.77 14.74
N GLN A 112 -27.14 15.90 14.68
CA GLN A 112 -28.55 16.24 14.66
C GLN A 112 -29.10 16.53 16.07
N GLU A 113 -28.32 17.18 16.94
CA GLU A 113 -28.78 17.51 18.30
C GLU A 113 -28.36 18.87 18.86
N ARG A 114 -27.82 19.80 18.07
CA ARG A 114 -27.72 21.21 18.50
C ARG A 114 -28.15 22.13 17.39
N GLY A 115 -29.24 22.86 17.63
CA GLY A 115 -29.86 23.81 16.71
C GLY A 115 -29.07 25.10 16.50
N ASP A 116 -27.74 25.01 16.50
CA ASP A 116 -26.86 26.14 16.21
C ASP A 116 -26.18 25.85 14.87
N ASP A 117 -26.60 26.59 13.84
CA ASP A 117 -26.04 26.46 12.50
C ASP A 117 -24.57 26.94 12.56
N PRO A 118 -23.56 26.08 12.32
CA PRO A 118 -22.15 26.42 12.52
C PRO A 118 -21.67 27.55 11.59
N ILE A 119 -22.39 27.81 10.50
CA ILE A 119 -22.13 28.93 9.60
C ILE A 119 -22.57 30.26 10.25
N GLU A 120 -23.69 30.28 10.97
CA GLU A 120 -24.15 31.50 11.65
C GLU A 120 -23.24 31.89 12.82
N GLY A 121 -22.76 30.91 13.61
CA GLY A 121 -21.79 31.19 14.68
C GLY A 121 -20.44 31.73 14.18
N LEU A 122 -20.03 31.39 12.96
CA LEU A 122 -18.81 31.92 12.34
C LEU A 122 -19.01 33.35 11.81
N ILE A 123 -20.20 33.65 11.30
CA ILE A 123 -20.55 34.98 10.79
C ILE A 123 -20.69 35.98 11.96
N ASP A 124 -21.27 35.55 13.08
CA ASP A 124 -21.39 36.37 14.28
C ASP A 124 -20.02 36.61 14.93
N GLY A 125 -19.15 35.60 15.00
CA GLY A 125 -17.78 35.76 15.51
C GLY A 125 -16.86 36.65 14.66
N MET A 126 -17.18 36.90 13.39
CA MET A 126 -16.44 37.84 12.53
C MET A 126 -16.99 39.27 12.57
N ARG A 127 -18.14 39.52 13.21
CA ARG A 127 -18.75 40.85 13.33
C ARG A 127 -18.36 41.61 14.59
N ASP A 128 -17.78 40.93 15.58
CA ASP A 128 -17.42 41.48 16.89
C ASP A 128 -15.89 41.71 17.08
N GLU A 129 -15.11 41.87 16.00
CA GLU A 129 -13.74 42.43 16.05
C GLU A 129 -13.64 43.79 15.35
#